data_AF-A0A1I5DFB6-F1
#
_entry.id   AF-A0A1I5DFB6-F1
#
_cell.length_a   1.000
_cell.length_b   1.000
_cell.length_c   1.000
_cell.angle_alpha   90.00
_cell.angle_beta   90.00
_cell.angle_gamma   90.00
#
_symmetry.space_group_name_H-M   'P 1'
#
loop_
_entity.id
_entity.type
_entity.pdbx_description
1 polymer ?
#
loop_
_entity_poly.entity_id
_entity_poly.type
_entity_poly.pdbx_seq_one_letter_code
_entity_poly.pdbx_strand_id
1 'polypeptide(L)'
;MPLYVNYRPMYKVSQILLILYFNGYAGKASLLKLHLFSWALKSYENSSILKDFVTSNYQNKLQFFGIESTLNRALNLAYAEQLLDFEKGNYTLLEKGRKFVEQINEDENLFVDEKQVLKLIGKKIPEKIINGLIKNWKNA
;
A
#
# COMPACT_ATOMS: atom_id res chain seq x y z
N MET A 1 -3.65 7.85 28.72
CA MET A 1 -3.81 6.58 28.00
C MET A 1 -3.10 6.70 26.66
N PRO A 2 -2.18 5.78 26.30
CA PRO A 2 -1.50 5.85 25.00
C PRO A 2 -2.50 5.68 23.85
N LEU A 3 -2.35 6.47 22.78
CA LEU A 3 -3.17 6.32 21.59
C LEU A 3 -2.91 4.95 20.94
N TYR A 4 -3.99 4.21 20.67
CA TYR A 4 -3.96 3.01 19.85
C TYR A 4 -3.23 3.29 18.52
N VAL A 5 -2.39 2.35 18.08
CA VAL A 5 -1.48 2.54 16.94
C VAL A 5 -2.21 2.98 15.67
N ASN A 6 -3.39 2.41 15.41
CA ASN A 6 -4.23 2.73 14.24
C ASN A 6 -4.75 4.18 14.20
N TYR A 7 -4.70 4.91 15.31
CA TYR A 7 -5.08 6.32 15.38
C TYR A 7 -3.88 7.26 15.23
N ARG A 8 -2.65 6.73 15.16
CA ARG A 8 -1.45 7.53 14.97
C ARG A 8 -1.30 7.83 13.47
N PRO A 9 -1.40 9.09 13.03
CA PRO A 9 -1.31 9.43 11.60
C PRO A 9 -0.03 8.90 10.94
N MET A 10 1.08 8.92 11.68
CA MET A 10 2.38 8.46 11.19
C MET A 10 2.46 6.95 10.96
N TYR A 11 1.65 6.13 11.66
CA TYR A 11 1.59 4.70 11.37
C TYR A 11 1.04 4.47 9.95
N LYS A 12 -0.03 5.19 9.58
CA LYS A 12 -0.62 5.06 8.25
C LYS A 12 0.24 5.68 7.14
N VAL A 13 0.93 6.79 7.43
CA VAL A 13 1.97 7.33 6.55
C VAL A 13 3.05 6.28 6.29
N SER A 14 3.57 5.65 7.35
CA SER A 14 4.61 4.63 7.24
C SER A 14 4.16 3.43 6.39
N GLN A 15 2.92 2.94 6.58
CA GLN A 15 2.35 1.89 5.73
C GLN A 15 2.32 2.29 4.25
N ILE A 16 1.90 3.52 3.92
CA ILE A 16 1.90 4.02 2.52
C ILE A 16 3.32 4.03 1.93
N LEU A 17 4.29 4.53 2.68
CA LEU A 17 5.68 4.60 2.20
C LEU A 17 6.26 3.20 2.01
N LEU A 18 5.95 2.24 2.89
CA LEU A 18 6.31 0.82 2.73
C LEU A 18 5.69 0.21 1.45
N ILE A 19 4.41 0.51 1.18
CA ILE A 19 3.74 0.05 -0.04
C ILE A 19 4.43 0.62 -1.29
N LEU A 20 4.73 1.92 -1.31
CA LEU A 20 5.45 2.54 -2.41
C LEU A 20 6.84 1.93 -2.60
N TYR A 21 7.53 1.61 -1.49
CA TYR A 21 8.88 1.04 -1.50
C TYR A 21 8.91 -0.39 -2.06
N PHE A 22 8.06 -1.30 -1.56
CA PHE A 22 8.09 -2.71 -1.94
C PHE A 22 7.28 -3.02 -3.20
N ASN A 23 6.13 -2.37 -3.37
CA ASN A 23 5.15 -2.74 -4.38
C ASN A 23 5.00 -1.71 -5.50
N GLY A 24 5.52 -0.50 -5.29
CA GLY A 24 5.64 0.53 -6.32
C GLY A 24 6.70 0.19 -7.37
N TYR A 25 6.47 0.65 -8.60
CA TYR A 25 7.51 0.59 -9.65
C TYR A 25 8.34 1.86 -9.57
N ALA A 26 9.64 1.74 -9.33
CA ALA A 26 10.53 2.88 -9.04
C ALA A 26 10.02 3.79 -7.90
N GLY A 27 9.36 3.22 -6.88
CA GLY A 27 8.74 3.99 -5.80
C GLY A 27 7.44 4.69 -6.17
N LYS A 28 6.81 4.32 -7.30
CA LYS A 28 5.59 4.95 -7.84
C LYS A 28 4.39 4.01 -7.82
N ALA A 29 3.21 4.54 -7.49
CA ALA A 29 1.95 3.81 -7.52
C ALA A 29 0.74 4.74 -7.74
N SER A 30 -0.32 4.21 -8.37
CA SER A 30 -1.60 4.89 -8.45
C SER A 30 -2.33 4.92 -7.10
N LEU A 31 -3.28 5.84 -6.93
CA LEU A 31 -4.13 5.90 -5.72
C LEU A 31 -4.84 4.55 -5.44
N LEU A 32 -5.32 3.90 -6.50
CA LEU A 32 -6.06 2.65 -6.41
C LEU A 32 -5.17 1.49 -5.95
N LYS A 33 -3.91 1.48 -6.39
CA LYS A 33 -2.91 0.54 -5.87
C LYS A 33 -2.70 0.72 -4.38
N LEU A 34 -2.57 1.96 -3.92
CA LEU A 34 -2.40 2.26 -2.50
C LEU A 34 -3.63 1.83 -1.68
N HIS A 35 -4.84 2.01 -2.20
CA HIS A 35 -6.04 1.48 -1.57
C HIS A 35 -6.06 -0.05 -1.51
N LEU A 36 -5.70 -0.75 -2.59
CA LEU A 36 -5.64 -2.21 -2.62
C LEU A 36 -4.71 -2.76 -1.52
N PHE A 37 -3.49 -2.23 -1.44
CA PHE A 37 -2.56 -2.68 -0.41
C PHE A 37 -2.97 -2.24 0.99
N SER A 38 -3.48 -1.01 1.17
CA SER A 38 -3.96 -0.56 2.48
C SER A 38 -5.16 -1.37 2.98
N TRP A 39 -6.03 -1.84 2.09
CA TRP A 39 -7.09 -2.79 2.40
C TRP A 39 -6.54 -4.16 2.79
N ALA A 40 -5.55 -4.66 2.04
CA ALA A 40 -4.92 -5.95 2.32
C ALA A 40 -4.27 -5.97 3.71
N LEU A 41 -3.59 -4.88 4.10
CA LEU A 41 -2.92 -4.76 5.40
C LEU A 41 -3.86 -4.54 6.59
N LYS A 42 -5.18 -4.42 6.39
CA LYS A 42 -6.13 -4.24 7.50
C LYS A 42 -6.37 -5.49 8.33
N SER A 43 -6.24 -6.66 7.71
CA SER A 43 -6.49 -7.93 8.39
C SER A 43 -5.74 -9.07 7.72
N TYR A 44 -5.56 -10.15 8.48
CA TYR A 44 -4.94 -11.37 7.96
C TYR A 44 -5.74 -11.97 6.81
N GLU A 45 -7.07 -11.93 6.88
CA GLU A 45 -7.98 -12.44 5.85
C GLU A 45 -7.80 -11.68 4.53
N ASN A 46 -7.78 -10.33 4.58
CA ASN A 46 -7.58 -9.52 3.38
C ASN A 46 -6.19 -9.76 2.77
N SER A 47 -5.16 -9.88 3.62
CA SER A 47 -3.80 -10.22 3.19
C SER A 47 -3.75 -11.60 2.53
N SER A 48 -4.45 -12.60 3.07
CA SER A 48 -4.54 -13.95 2.48
C SER A 48 -5.22 -13.90 1.12
N ILE A 49 -6.34 -13.19 0.97
CA ILE A 49 -7.05 -13.03 -0.30
C ILE A 49 -6.12 -12.42 -1.37
N LEU A 50 -5.39 -11.35 -1.02
CA LEU A 50 -4.47 -10.72 -1.96
C LEU A 50 -3.29 -11.65 -2.31
N LYS A 51 -2.76 -12.37 -1.33
CA LYS A 51 -1.70 -13.36 -1.55
C LYS A 51 -2.17 -14.45 -2.51
N ASP A 52 -3.32 -15.05 -2.27
CA ASP A 52 -3.88 -16.12 -3.09
C ASP A 52 -4.19 -15.64 -4.51
N PHE A 53 -4.68 -14.40 -4.66
CA PHE A 53 -4.85 -13.77 -5.97
C PHE A 53 -3.54 -13.68 -6.74
N VAL A 54 -2.45 -13.28 -6.08
CA VAL A 54 -1.14 -13.14 -6.73
C VAL A 54 -0.48 -14.49 -7.00
N THR A 55 -0.54 -15.45 -6.07
CA THR A 55 0.10 -16.77 -6.21
C THR A 55 -0.64 -17.69 -7.17
N SER A 56 -1.95 -17.50 -7.36
CA SER A 56 -2.73 -18.17 -8.41
C SER A 56 -2.56 -17.55 -9.80
N ASN A 57 -1.60 -16.63 -9.97
CA ASN A 57 -1.41 -15.88 -11.22
C ASN A 57 -2.70 -15.18 -11.69
N TYR A 58 -3.40 -14.54 -10.75
CA TYR A 58 -4.63 -13.77 -10.96
C TYR A 58 -5.86 -14.58 -11.40
N GLN A 59 -5.83 -15.92 -11.24
CA GLN A 59 -6.95 -16.78 -11.59
C GLN A 59 -8.02 -16.84 -10.49
N ASN A 60 -7.61 -16.74 -9.22
CA ASN A 60 -8.56 -16.68 -8.11
C ASN A 60 -9.30 -15.34 -8.11
N LYS A 61 -10.54 -15.32 -7.59
CA LYS A 61 -11.34 -14.10 -7.56
C LYS A 61 -10.88 -13.15 -6.44
N LEU A 62 -10.44 -11.96 -6.84
CA LEU A 62 -10.44 -10.77 -5.99
C LEU A 62 -11.57 -9.86 -6.51
N GLN A 63 -12.78 -10.03 -5.96
CA GLN A 63 -13.96 -9.34 -6.49
C GLN A 63 -13.98 -7.86 -6.15
N PHE A 64 -13.58 -7.46 -4.95
CA PHE A 64 -13.53 -6.05 -4.53
C PHE A 64 -12.46 -5.84 -3.46
N PHE A 65 -11.96 -4.61 -3.33
CA PHE A 65 -11.14 -4.16 -2.21
C PHE A 65 -11.70 -2.85 -1.67
N GLY A 66 -11.55 -2.63 -0.36
CA GLY A 66 -12.10 -1.46 0.32
C GLY A 66 -11.37 -0.16 -0.03
N ILE A 67 -12.12 0.92 -0.19
CA ILE A 67 -11.56 2.28 -0.23
C ILE A 67 -11.36 2.78 1.21
N GLU A 68 -10.17 3.29 1.48
CA GLU A 68 -9.70 3.66 2.82
C GLU A 68 -9.82 5.17 3.02
N SER A 69 -10.80 5.63 3.80
CA SER A 69 -10.98 7.06 4.06
C SER A 69 -9.76 7.69 4.79
N THR A 70 -9.05 6.93 5.61
CA THR A 70 -7.85 7.38 6.32
C THR A 70 -6.60 7.43 5.44
N LEU A 71 -6.58 6.72 4.30
CA LEU A 71 -5.44 6.73 3.38
C LEU A 71 -5.21 8.12 2.81
N ASN A 72 -6.28 8.78 2.34
CA ASN A 72 -6.17 10.12 1.73
C ASN A 72 -5.63 11.15 2.71
N ARG A 73 -6.01 11.07 3.99
CA ARG A 73 -5.47 11.94 5.04
C ARG A 73 -3.98 11.70 5.26
N ALA A 74 -3.55 10.44 5.28
CA ALA A 74 -2.14 10.09 5.42
C ALA A 74 -1.32 10.48 4.18
N LEU A 75 -1.88 10.39 2.97
CA LEU A 75 -1.25 10.89 1.74
C LEU A 75 -1.04 12.40 1.79
N ASN A 76 -2.05 13.15 2.22
CA ASN A 76 -1.94 14.61 2.39
C ASN A 76 -0.86 14.98 3.41
N LEU A 77 -0.80 14.27 4.54
CA LEU A 77 0.25 14.48 5.53
C LEU A 77 1.63 14.14 4.97
N ALA A 78 1.79 13.00 4.31
CA ALA A 78 3.05 12.59 3.71
C ALA A 78 3.54 13.55 2.61
N TYR A 79 2.60 14.12 1.85
CA TYR A 79 2.87 15.16 0.85
C TYR A 79 3.33 16.47 1.51
N ALA A 80 2.62 16.94 2.53
CA ALA A 80 3.00 18.14 3.29
C ALA A 80 4.38 17.99 3.95
N GLU A 81 4.69 16.79 4.43
CA GLU A 81 5.99 16.43 5.00
C GLU A 81 7.08 16.17 3.96
N GLN A 82 6.80 16.32 2.65
CA GLN A 82 7.75 16.08 1.56
C GLN A 82 8.34 14.66 1.55
N LEU A 83 7.59 13.67 2.05
CA LEU A 83 7.98 12.25 2.02
C LEU A 83 7.63 11.61 0.67
N LEU A 84 6.61 12.14 0.01
CA LEU A 84 6.19 11.74 -1.32
C LEU A 84 5.73 12.95 -2.13
N ASP A 85 5.63 12.76 -3.43
CA ASP A 85 5.05 13.72 -4.37
C ASP A 85 3.87 13.10 -5.11
N PHE A 86 3.05 13.92 -5.75
CA PHE A 86 1.93 13.50 -6.59
C PHE A 86 2.00 14.18 -7.96
N GLU A 87 2.29 13.39 -8.99
CA GLU A 87 2.40 13.86 -10.36
C GLU A 87 1.66 12.91 -11.31
N LYS A 88 0.86 13.45 -12.24
CA LYS A 88 0.18 12.69 -13.30
C LYS A 88 -0.60 11.47 -12.77
N GLY A 89 -1.31 11.65 -11.66
CA GLY A 89 -2.15 10.61 -11.06
C GLY A 89 -1.39 9.53 -10.26
N ASN A 90 -0.08 9.69 -10.06
CA ASN A 90 0.74 8.73 -9.32
C ASN A 90 1.42 9.40 -8.13
N TYR A 91 1.46 8.66 -7.03
CA TYR A 91 2.28 9.01 -5.87
C TYR A 91 3.68 8.45 -6.06
N THR A 92 4.69 9.26 -5.76
CA THR A 92 6.11 8.92 -5.92
C THR A 92 6.85 9.15 -4.62
N LEU A 93 7.59 8.15 -4.12
CA LEU A 93 8.52 8.34 -3.01
C LEU A 93 9.57 9.39 -3.36
N LEU A 94 9.68 10.41 -2.52
CA LEU A 94 10.79 11.35 -2.54
C LEU A 94 11.98 10.79 -1.75
N GLU A 95 13.14 11.41 -1.92
CA GLU A 95 14.38 10.97 -1.24
C GLU A 95 14.24 10.99 0.30
N LYS A 96 13.57 12.01 0.86
CA LYS A 96 13.26 12.08 2.29
C LYS A 96 12.42 10.88 2.75
N GLY A 97 11.38 10.54 2.00
CA GLY A 97 10.52 9.39 2.30
C GLY A 97 11.21 8.05 2.10
N ARG A 98 12.11 7.94 1.12
CA ARG A 98 12.96 6.77 0.89
C ARG A 98 13.84 6.49 2.09
N LYS A 99 14.58 7.50 2.58
CA LYS A 99 15.42 7.36 3.78
C LYS A 99 14.60 6.97 5.00
N PHE A 100 13.43 7.57 5.17
CA PHE A 100 12.52 7.26 6.27
C PHE A 100 12.05 5.79 6.25
N VAL A 101 11.65 5.27 5.08
CA VAL A 101 11.18 3.88 4.98
C VAL A 101 12.33 2.87 5.05
N GLU A 102 13.54 3.25 4.64
CA GLU A 102 14.75 2.43 4.80
C GLU A 102 15.07 2.22 6.27
N GLN A 103 15.04 3.29 7.09
CA GLN A 103 15.18 3.20 8.55
C GLN A 103 14.12 2.28 9.18
N ILE A 104 12.87 2.38 8.72
CA ILE A 104 11.82 1.47 9.18
C ILE A 104 12.13 0.04 8.76
N ASN A 105 12.59 -0.20 7.53
CA ASN A 105 12.86 -1.54 7.02
C ASN A 105 14.02 -2.22 7.75
N GLU A 106 15.04 -1.46 8.13
CA GLU A 106 16.20 -1.92 8.90
C GLU A 106 15.83 -2.39 10.32
N ASP A 107 14.82 -1.79 10.95
CA ASP A 107 14.33 -2.22 12.26
C ASP A 107 13.45 -3.47 12.15
N GLU A 108 13.96 -4.63 12.58
CA GLU A 108 13.27 -5.91 12.51
C GLU A 108 11.99 -6.00 13.37
N ASN A 109 11.80 -5.09 14.33
CA ASN A 109 10.64 -5.11 15.23
C ASN A 109 9.48 -4.25 14.72
N LEU A 110 9.70 -3.41 13.71
CA LEU A 110 8.67 -2.53 13.16
C LEU A 110 7.98 -3.17 11.95
N PHE A 111 6.64 -3.08 11.91
CA PHE A 111 5.81 -3.51 10.77
C PHE A 111 6.10 -4.94 10.29
N VAL A 112 6.33 -5.88 11.21
CA VAL A 112 6.77 -7.25 10.88
C VAL A 112 5.83 -7.91 9.89
N ASP A 113 4.54 -7.94 10.21
CA ASP A 113 3.51 -8.59 9.41
C ASP A 113 3.32 -7.88 8.06
N GLU A 114 3.26 -6.55 8.06
CA GLU A 114 3.11 -5.79 6.83
C GLU A 114 4.32 -5.98 5.91
N LYS A 115 5.55 -5.92 6.44
CA LYS A 115 6.76 -6.17 5.64
C LYS A 115 6.75 -7.56 5.03
N GLN A 116 6.32 -8.59 5.76
CA GLN A 116 6.22 -9.95 5.22
C GLN A 116 5.25 -10.00 4.03
N VAL A 117 4.05 -9.45 4.17
CA VAL A 117 3.04 -9.41 3.10
C VAL A 117 3.54 -8.61 1.90
N LEU A 118 4.07 -7.41 2.14
CA LEU A 118 4.53 -6.50 1.08
C LEU A 118 5.73 -7.08 0.31
N LYS A 119 6.70 -7.70 0.99
CA LYS A 119 7.86 -8.36 0.36
C LYS A 119 7.45 -9.59 -0.44
N LEU A 120 6.51 -10.40 0.06
CA LEU A 120 6.02 -11.60 -0.63
C LEU A 120 5.34 -11.27 -1.95
N ILE A 121 4.50 -10.23 -1.95
CA ILE A 121 3.82 -9.74 -3.16
C ILE A 121 4.81 -9.00 -4.06
N GLY A 122 5.67 -8.16 -3.49
CA GLY A 122 6.64 -7.34 -4.23
C GLY A 122 5.99 -6.57 -5.38
N LYS A 123 6.64 -6.58 -6.54
CA LYS A 123 6.19 -5.84 -7.74
C LYS A 123 5.23 -6.64 -8.62
N LYS A 124 4.69 -7.77 -8.15
CA LYS A 124 3.90 -8.70 -8.97
C LYS A 124 2.60 -8.08 -9.47
N ILE A 125 2.03 -7.08 -8.78
CA ILE A 125 0.80 -6.40 -9.19
C ILE A 125 1.13 -5.11 -9.99
N PRO A 126 1.19 -5.14 -11.32
CA PRO A 126 1.33 -3.94 -12.14
C PRO A 126 -0.01 -3.18 -12.23
N GLU A 127 0.05 -1.90 -12.62
CA GLU A 127 -1.13 -1.04 -12.77
C GLU A 127 -2.20 -1.63 -13.73
N LYS A 128 -1.78 -2.38 -14.75
CA LYS A 128 -2.71 -3.08 -15.67
C LYS A 128 -3.64 -4.06 -14.97
N ILE A 129 -3.16 -4.75 -13.92
CA ILE A 129 -3.98 -5.71 -13.15
C ILE A 129 -5.02 -4.95 -12.34
N ILE A 130 -4.63 -3.84 -11.72
CA ILE A 130 -5.51 -2.98 -10.91
C ILE A 130 -6.62 -2.39 -11.77
N ASN A 131 -6.27 -1.88 -12.95
CA ASN A 131 -7.24 -1.37 -13.92
C ASN A 131 -8.21 -2.45 -14.39
N GLY A 132 -7.76 -3.70 -14.52
CA GLY A 132 -8.61 -4.86 -14.82
C GLY A 132 -9.63 -5.14 -13.71
N LEU A 133 -9.19 -5.13 -12.45
CA LEU A 133 -10.07 -5.33 -11.29
C LEU A 133 -11.21 -4.30 -11.26
N ILE A 134 -10.89 -3.02 -11.49
CA ILE A 134 -11.86 -1.92 -11.42
C ILE A 134 -12.85 -1.97 -12.58
N LYS A 135 -12.41 -2.38 -13.78
CA LYS A 135 -13.33 -2.58 -14.92
C LYS A 135 -14.36 -3.66 -14.60
N ASN A 136 -13.94 -4.74 -13.95
CA ASN A 136 -14.84 -5.80 -13.54
C ASN A 136 -15.88 -5.32 -12.51
N TRP A 137 -15.56 -4.35 -11.66
CA TRP A 137 -16.52 -3.76 -10.71
C TRP A 137 -17.63 -2.97 -11.39
N LYS A 138 -17.29 -2.21 -12.44
CA LYS A 138 -18.26 -1.39 -13.17
C LYS A 138 -19.26 -2.23 -13.97
N ASN A 139 -18.93 -3.49 -14.23
CA ASN A 139 -19.71 -4.41 -15.05
C ASN A 139 -20.37 -5.52 -14.20
N ALA A 140 -20.24 -5.47 -12.88
CA ALA A 140 -20.86 -6.38 -11.91
C ALA A 140 -22.14 -5.75 -11.33
#